data_AF-A0A1W9RNM9-F1
#
_entry.id   AF-A0A1W9RNM9-F1
#
_cell.length_a   1.000
_cell.length_b   1.000
_cell.length_c   1.000
_cell.angle_alpha   90.00
_cell.angle_beta   90.00
_cell.angle_gamma   90.00
#
_symmetry.space_group_name_H-M   'P 1'
#
loop_
_entity.id
_entity.type
_entity.pdbx_description
1 polymer ?
#
loop_
_entity_poly.entity_id
_entity_poly.type
_entity_poly.pdbx_seq_one_letter_code
_entity_poly.pdbx_strand_id
1 'polypeptide(L)'
;MGVPSFYWHLPIFFNIFQWDVDFFLDPQIGDEFEILFQREFESGIGKFCGYGKILYAAYHGRKNDFYAFFFITRLRKMGTALWIL
;
A
#
# COMPACT_ATOMS: atom_id res chain seq x y z
N MET A 1 -5.64 -9.09 -26.08
CA MET A 1 -4.37 -9.25 -25.35
C MET A 1 -4.42 -8.31 -24.16
N GLY A 2 -4.72 -8.83 -22.96
CA GLY A 2 -4.77 -8.01 -21.75
C GLY A 2 -3.36 -7.61 -21.35
N VAL A 3 -3.08 -6.31 -21.32
CA VAL A 3 -1.87 -5.78 -20.70
C VAL A 3 -1.84 -6.33 -19.26
N PRO A 4 -0.72 -6.90 -18.77
CA PRO A 4 -0.65 -7.39 -17.41
C PRO A 4 -1.06 -6.27 -16.45
N SER A 5 -2.14 -6.50 -15.69
CA SER A 5 -2.75 -5.53 -14.77
C SER A 5 -1.78 -5.01 -13.68
N PHE A 6 -0.54 -5.51 -13.63
CA PHE A 6 0.46 -5.19 -12.62
C PHE A 6 0.93 -3.72 -12.64
N TYR A 7 0.82 -3.02 -13.77
CA TYR A 7 1.34 -1.65 -13.94
C TYR A 7 0.56 -0.56 -13.17
N TRP A 8 -0.57 -0.90 -12.52
CA TRP A 8 -1.40 0.09 -11.82
C TRP A 8 -0.91 0.43 -10.39
N HIS A 9 -0.01 -0.36 -9.79
CA HIS A 9 0.47 -0.11 -8.42
C HIS A 9 1.84 0.56 -8.32
N LEU A 10 2.68 0.43 -9.35
CA LEU A 10 3.98 1.11 -9.37
C LEU A 10 3.84 2.63 -9.15
N PRO A 11 2.87 3.34 -9.77
CA PRO A 11 2.67 4.77 -9.51
C PRO A 11 2.29 5.07 -8.06
N ILE A 12 1.55 4.18 -7.40
CA ILE A 12 1.09 4.36 -6.02
C ILE A 12 2.26 4.13 -5.06
N PHE A 13 3.13 3.15 -5.35
CA PHE A 13 4.36 2.94 -4.59
C PHE A 13 5.25 4.18 -4.58
N PHE A 14 5.51 4.76 -5.75
CA PHE A 14 6.31 5.99 -5.85
C PHE A 14 5.71 7.12 -5.01
N ASN A 15 4.37 7.25 -4.99
CA ASN A 15 3.68 8.27 -4.21
C ASN A 15 3.87 8.10 -2.69
N ILE A 16 3.96 6.86 -2.19
CA ILE A 16 4.15 6.55 -0.77
C ILE A 16 5.49 7.08 -0.25
N PHE A 17 6.56 6.95 -1.04
CA PHE A 17 7.93 7.26 -0.62
C PHE A 17 8.52 8.53 -1.25
N GLN A 18 7.78 9.26 -2.08
CA GLN A 18 8.28 10.43 -2.82
C GLN A 18 8.89 11.52 -1.92
N TRP A 19 8.48 11.59 -0.66
CA TRP A 19 8.97 12.59 0.30
C TRP A 19 10.34 12.21 0.87
N ASP A 20 10.64 10.92 0.91
CA ASP A 20 11.82 10.35 1.57
C ASP A 20 12.88 9.85 0.58
N VAL A 21 12.48 9.53 -0.66
CA VAL A 21 13.35 8.93 -1.69
C VAL A 21 13.17 9.66 -3.02
N ASP A 22 14.27 10.11 -3.61
CA ASP A 22 14.28 10.62 -4.99
C ASP A 22 14.48 9.45 -5.96
N PHE A 23 13.39 8.91 -6.47
CA PHE A 23 13.41 7.76 -7.37
C PHE A 23 14.08 7.99 -8.73
N PHE A 24 14.44 9.24 -9.07
CA PHE A 24 15.24 9.52 -10.27
C PHE A 24 16.75 9.42 -10.01
N LEU A 25 17.19 9.52 -8.76
CA LEU A 25 18.61 9.61 -8.38
C LEU A 25 19.08 8.49 -7.45
N ASP A 26 18.21 8.07 -6.52
CA ASP A 26 18.58 7.15 -5.45
C ASP A 26 18.63 5.67 -5.86
N PRO A 27 17.73 5.13 -6.73
CA PRO A 27 17.75 3.72 -7.10
C PRO A 27 19.04 3.27 -7.76
N GLN A 28 19.65 2.22 -7.22
CA GLN A 28 20.87 1.61 -7.71
C GLN A 28 20.66 0.12 -8.04
N ILE A 29 21.58 -0.43 -8.83
CA ILE A 29 21.61 -1.87 -9.09
C ILE A 29 21.78 -2.61 -7.77
N GLY A 30 20.83 -3.48 -7.46
CA GLY A 30 20.81 -4.28 -6.24
C GLY A 30 19.82 -3.80 -5.18
N ASP A 31 19.20 -2.62 -5.36
CA ASP A 31 18.09 -2.22 -4.50
C ASP A 31 16.83 -3.06 -4.79
N GLU A 32 16.02 -3.28 -3.76
CA GLU A 32 14.82 -4.12 -3.85
C GLU A 32 13.55 -3.34 -3.49
N PHE A 33 12.47 -3.65 -4.22
CA PHE A 33 11.15 -3.09 -4.00
C PHE A 33 10.19 -4.21 -3.58
N GLU A 34 9.58 -4.08 -2.42
CA GLU A 34 8.58 -5.02 -1.90
C GLU A 34 7.21 -4.36 -1.80
N ILE A 35 6.17 -5.04 -2.28
CA ILE A 35 4.79 -4.55 -2.20
C ILE A 35 3.85 -5.70 -1.86
N LEU A 36 3.05 -5.51 -0.80
CA LEU A 36 1.91 -6.36 -0.48
C LEU A 36 0.62 -5.60 -0.75
N PHE A 37 -0.25 -6.14 -1.59
CA PHE A 37 -1.51 -5.50 -1.96
C PHE A 37 -2.67 -6.51 -1.99
N GLN A 38 -3.88 -5.97 -1.90
CA GLN A 38 -5.10 -6.77 -1.99
C GLN A 38 -5.42 -7.11 -3.45
N ARG A 39 -5.77 -8.38 -3.69
CA ARG A 39 -6.42 -8.81 -4.93
C ARG A 39 -7.90 -8.98 -4.67
N GLU A 40 -8.72 -8.37 -5.50
CA GLU A 40 -10.17 -8.43 -5.39
C GLU A 40 -10.72 -9.43 -6.41
N PHE A 41 -11.65 -10.26 -5.93
CA PHE A 41 -12.30 -11.30 -6.70
C PHE A 41 -13.81 -11.18 -6.55
N GLU A 42 -14.52 -11.46 -7.64
CA GLU A 42 -15.97 -11.47 -7.68
C GLU A 42 -16.49 -12.60 -6.77
N SER A 43 -17.53 -12.28 -5.99
CA SER A 43 -18.24 -13.29 -5.20
C SER A 43 -18.91 -14.29 -6.16
N GLY A 44 -18.39 -15.52 -6.23
CA GLY A 44 -18.83 -16.54 -7.18
C GLY A 44 -17.68 -17.41 -7.68
N ILE A 45 -17.51 -17.50 -9.00
CA ILE A 45 -16.49 -18.34 -9.69
C ILE A 45 -15.03 -17.89 -9.38
N GLY A 46 -14.83 -16.86 -8.55
CA GLY A 46 -13.50 -16.39 -8.16
C GLY A 46 -12.79 -15.66 -9.30
N LYS A 47 -13.55 -14.96 -10.16
CA LYS A 47 -12.98 -14.17 -11.24
C LYS A 47 -12.24 -12.97 -10.66
N PHE A 48 -11.01 -12.73 -11.11
CA PHE A 48 -10.22 -11.58 -10.71
C PHE A 48 -10.88 -10.28 -11.21
N CYS A 49 -11.17 -9.36 -10.30
CA CYS A 49 -11.81 -8.07 -10.57
C CYS A 49 -10.82 -6.93 -10.65
N GLY A 50 -9.68 -7.07 -9.95
CA GLY A 50 -8.69 -6.02 -9.88
C GLY A 50 -7.93 -6.07 -8.58
N TYR A 51 -7.31 -4.95 -8.27
CA TYR A 51 -6.49 -4.82 -7.09
C TYR A 51 -7.03 -3.71 -6.19
N GLY A 52 -7.00 -3.98 -4.89
CA GLY A 52 -7.43 -3.05 -3.86
C GLY A 52 -6.26 -2.27 -3.28
N LYS A 53 -6.24 -2.16 -1.95
CA LYS A 53 -5.28 -1.35 -1.22
C LYS A 53 -3.89 -1.99 -1.19
N ILE A 54 -2.86 -1.16 -1.19
CA ILE A 54 -1.52 -1.55 -0.74
C ILE A 54 -1.58 -1.66 0.79
N LEU A 55 -1.20 -2.82 1.32
CA LEU A 55 -1.18 -3.11 2.74
C LEU A 55 0.19 -2.86 3.36
N TYR A 56 1.24 -3.10 2.57
CA TYR A 56 2.62 -2.86 2.94
C TYR A 56 3.44 -2.53 1.70
N ALA A 57 4.42 -1.66 1.87
CA ALA A 57 5.43 -1.37 0.88
C ALA A 57 6.78 -1.20 1.57
N ALA A 58 7.86 -1.64 0.92
CA ALA A 58 9.21 -1.34 1.33
C ALA A 58 10.13 -1.07 0.14
N TYR A 59 11.13 -0.23 0.40
CA TYR A 59 12.27 0.00 -0.46
C TYR A 59 13.52 -0.33 0.35
N HIS A 60 14.25 -1.35 -0.06
CA HIS A 60 15.53 -1.74 0.53
C HIS A 60 16.63 -1.13 -0.33
N GLY A 61 17.09 0.05 0.07
CA GLY A 61 18.12 0.80 -0.63
C GLY A 61 19.48 0.61 0.03
N ARG A 62 20.55 0.74 -0.75
CA ARG A 62 21.92 0.67 -0.21
C ARG A 62 22.19 1.57 1.01
N LYS A 63 21.56 2.75 1.06
CA LYS A 63 21.75 3.74 2.14
C LYS A 63 20.86 3.46 3.35
N ASN A 64 19.59 3.16 3.11
CA ASN A 64 18.55 3.02 4.12
C ASN A 64 17.40 2.17 3.59
N ASP A 65 16.71 1.53 4.51
CA ASP A 65 15.46 0.83 4.24
C ASP A 65 14.27 1.71 4.66
N PHE A 66 13.25 1.75 3.81
CA PHE A 66 12.02 2.50 4.05
C PHE A 66 10.83 1.56 4.06
N TYR A 67 9.94 1.73 5.03
CA TYR A 67 8.77 0.87 5.24
C TYR A 67 7.51 1.70 5.38
N ALA A 68 6.43 1.24 4.75
CA ALA A 68 5.11 1.81 4.88
C ALA A 68 4.08 0.72 5.18
N PHE A 69 3.23 0.98 6.17
CA PHE A 69 2.17 0.07 6.59
C PHE A 69 0.82 0.76 6.50
N PHE A 70 -0.13 0.13 5.80
CA PHE A 70 -1.50 0.61 5.79
C PHE A 70 -2.14 0.37 7.15
N PHE A 71 -2.67 1.44 7.75
CA PHE A 71 -3.35 1.36 9.04
C PHE A 71 -4.72 2.06 8.96
N ILE A 72 -5.69 1.50 9.68
CA ILE A 72 -7.00 2.11 9.90
C ILE A 72 -7.17 2.31 11.40
N THR A 73 -7.36 3.56 11.82
CA THR A 73 -7.77 3.85 13.19
C THR A 73 -9.21 3.41 13.40
N ARG A 74 -9.45 2.46 14.30
CA ARG A 74 -10.80 2.16 14.78
C ARG A 74 -11.08 3.01 16.02
N LEU A 75 -11.72 4.16 15.83
CA LEU A 75 -12.18 4.98 16.94
C LEU A 75 -13.22 4.20 17.75
N ARG A 76 -12.89 3.85 18.98
CA ARG A 76 -13.85 3.28 19.93
C ARG A 76 -14.67 4.43 20.48
N LYS A 77 -15.96 4.54 20.11
CA LYS A 77 -16.89 5.44 20.79
C LYS A 77 -16.94 5.04 22.27
N MET A 78 -16.44 5.90 23.16
CA MET A 78 -16.79 5.82 24.58
C MET A 78 -18.27 6.20 24.69
N GLY A 79 -19.06 5.29 25.26
CA GLY A 79 -20.47 5.53 25.50
C GLY A 79 -20.65 6.80 26.33
N THR A 80 -21.47 7.71 25.85
CA THR A 80 -21.90 8.89 26.59
C THR A 80 -22.62 8.43 27.85
N ALA A 81 -22.04 8.72 29.02
CA ALA A 81 -22.75 8.66 30.29
C ALA A 81 -23.83 9.75 30.25
N LEU A 82 -25.08 9.32 30.10
CA LEU A 82 -26.26 10.15 30.15
C LEU A 82 -26.48 10.57 31.61
N TRP A 83 -25.89 11.69 32.02
CA TRP A 83 -26.28 12.36 33.26
C TRP A 83 -27.58 13.10 32.98
N ILE A 84 -28.71 12.43 33.20
CA ILE A 84 -30.02 13.11 33.27
C ILE A 84 -30.06 13.82 34.63
N LEU A 85 -30.03 15.15 34.58
CA LEU A 85 -30.52 16.04 35.65
C LEU A 85 -32.05 16.13 35.56
#